data_AF-A0A7W9LZ89-F1
#
_entry.id   AF-A0A7W9LZ89-F1
#
_cell.length_a   1.000
_cell.length_b   1.000
_cell.length_c   1.000
_cell.angle_alpha   90.00
_cell.angle_beta   90.00
_cell.angle_gamma   90.00
#
_symmetry.space_group_name_H-M   'P 1'
#
loop_
_entity.id
_entity.type
_entity.pdbx_description
1 polymer ?
#
loop_
_entity_poly.entity_id
_entity_poly.type
_entity_poly.pdbx_seq_one_letter_code
_entity_poly.pdbx_strand_id
1 'polypeptide(L)'
;MTDGFGVHTDAMREHAGRLDGVVDQIGVAQDAATQATISGTTAYGILCSPLLLPLMGSIEAMGHAAIGTANTVVAATSESIVAMADTYDAVDGAVDGAISKILEKLGSLR
;
A
#
# COMPACT_ATOMS: atom_id res chain seq x y z
N MET A 1 -21.10 -24.85 -2.78
CA MET A 1 -20.16 -25.41 -3.76
C MET A 1 -18.83 -24.74 -3.50
N THR A 2 -17.82 -25.58 -3.29
CA THR A 2 -16.39 -25.38 -3.05
C THR A 2 -15.85 -23.95 -3.12
N ASP A 3 -15.37 -23.40 -2.00
CA ASP A 3 -14.59 -22.15 -1.94
C ASP A 3 -13.18 -22.41 -2.45
N GLY A 4 -13.03 -22.66 -3.75
CA GLY A 4 -11.75 -22.77 -4.48
C GLY A 4 -10.55 -23.34 -3.71
N PHE A 5 -9.39 -22.69 -3.88
CA PHE A 5 -8.16 -23.00 -3.12
C PHE A 5 -8.22 -22.62 -1.61
N GLY A 6 -9.38 -22.24 -1.07
CA GLY A 6 -9.53 -21.78 0.32
C GLY A 6 -8.89 -20.42 0.59
N VAL A 7 -8.75 -19.58 -0.44
CA VAL A 7 -8.22 -18.22 -0.32
C VAL A 7 -9.37 -17.23 -0.46
N HIS A 8 -9.59 -16.43 0.58
CA HIS A 8 -10.61 -15.38 0.57
C HIS A 8 -10.08 -14.12 -0.12
N THR A 9 -10.12 -14.11 -1.45
CA THR A 9 -9.63 -12.98 -2.29
C THR A 9 -10.37 -11.68 -1.98
N ASP A 10 -11.64 -11.73 -1.59
CA ASP A 10 -12.40 -10.57 -1.10
C ASP A 10 -11.78 -9.95 0.15
N ALA A 11 -11.37 -10.77 1.14
CA ALA A 11 -10.73 -10.29 2.35
C ALA A 11 -9.34 -9.71 2.07
N MET A 12 -8.63 -10.25 1.07
CA MET A 12 -7.36 -9.67 0.60
C MET A 12 -7.58 -8.28 0.01
N ARG A 13 -8.59 -8.10 -0.85
CA ARG A 13 -8.94 -6.80 -1.43
C ARG A 13 -9.41 -5.80 -0.38
N GLU A 14 -10.16 -6.25 0.63
CA GLU A 14 -10.53 -5.41 1.77
C GLU A 14 -9.28 -4.95 2.55
N HIS A 15 -8.32 -5.84 2.78
CA HIS A 15 -7.07 -5.47 3.44
C HIS A 15 -6.23 -4.48 2.62
N ALA A 16 -6.14 -4.67 1.30
CA ALA A 16 -5.51 -3.70 0.39
C ALA A 16 -6.17 -2.32 0.51
N GLY A 17 -7.51 -2.25 0.50
CA GLY A 17 -8.22 -0.98 0.70
C GLY A 17 -7.93 -0.32 2.05
N ARG A 18 -7.68 -1.10 3.11
CA ARG A 18 -7.22 -0.55 4.41
C ARG A 18 -5.79 0.01 4.32
N LEU A 19 -4.91 -0.60 3.53
CA LEU A 19 -3.55 -0.10 3.30
C LEU A 19 -3.56 1.20 2.51
N ASP A 20 -4.46 1.36 1.54
CA ASP A 20 -4.66 2.62 0.82
C ASP A 20 -5.06 3.76 1.78
N GLY A 21 -5.95 3.46 2.75
CA GLY A 21 -6.29 4.42 3.80
C GLY A 21 -5.12 4.79 4.73
N VAL A 22 -4.11 3.92 4.86
CA VAL A 22 -2.85 4.24 5.58
C VAL A 22 -1.95 5.12 4.72
N VAL A 23 -1.87 4.86 3.41
CA VAL A 23 -1.15 5.71 2.44
C VAL A 23 -1.66 7.15 2.52
N ASP A 24 -2.98 7.34 2.53
CA ASP A 24 -3.59 8.67 2.64
C ASP A 24 -3.20 9.38 3.94
N GLN A 25 -3.21 8.66 5.07
CA GLN A 25 -2.80 9.21 6.37
C GLN A 25 -1.32 9.61 6.38
N ILE A 26 -0.45 8.83 5.74
CA ILE A 26 0.97 9.16 5.59
C ILE A 26 1.12 10.43 4.72
N GLY A 27 0.31 10.59 3.68
CA GLY A 27 0.26 11.82 2.87
C GLY A 27 -0.13 13.05 3.70
N VAL A 28 -1.18 12.95 4.52
CA VAL A 28 -1.57 14.03 5.44
C VAL A 28 -0.46 14.36 6.43
N ALA A 29 0.22 13.34 6.97
CA ALA A 29 1.35 13.55 7.88
C ALA A 29 2.53 14.25 7.20
N GLN A 30 2.79 13.94 5.92
CA GLN A 30 3.81 14.62 5.12
C GLN A 30 3.48 16.09 4.92
N ASP A 31 2.23 16.40 4.55
CA ASP A 31 1.76 17.78 4.36
C ASP A 31 1.85 18.58 5.67
N ALA A 32 1.48 17.95 6.79
CA ALA A 32 1.61 18.55 8.11
C ALA A 32 3.08 18.80 8.49
N ALA A 33 3.98 17.87 8.20
CA ALA A 33 5.42 18.04 8.43
C ALA A 33 5.98 19.21 7.59
N THR A 34 5.56 19.35 6.33
CA THR A 34 6.00 20.45 5.46
C THR A 34 5.45 21.80 5.92
N GLN A 35 4.23 21.84 6.44
CA GLN A 35 3.66 23.05 7.04
C GLN A 35 4.30 23.41 8.40
N ALA A 36 4.73 22.40 9.16
CA ALA A 36 5.42 22.56 10.43
C ALA A 36 6.92 22.90 10.27
N THR A 37 7.50 22.70 9.07
CA THR A 37 8.84 23.18 8.75
C THR A 37 8.91 24.66 9.09
N ILE A 38 9.81 24.96 10.02
CA ILE A 38 9.98 26.31 10.56
C ILE A 38 10.41 27.21 9.40
N SER A 39 9.47 28.01 8.90
CA SER A 39 9.80 29.19 8.08
C SER A 39 10.65 30.10 8.97
N GLY A 40 11.97 30.01 8.77
CA GLY A 40 13.03 30.45 9.69
C GLY A 40 13.18 31.95 9.92
N THR A 41 12.08 32.70 10.07
CA THR A 41 12.13 34.16 10.19
C THR A 41 11.38 34.74 11.39
N THR A 42 10.42 34.05 12.01
CA THR A 42 9.49 34.76 12.94
C THR A 42 9.71 34.53 14.45
N ALA A 43 10.45 33.50 14.90
CA ALA A 43 10.61 33.28 16.35
C ALA A 43 12.00 32.79 16.84
N TYR A 44 12.72 31.99 16.06
CA TYR A 44 14.03 31.43 16.46
C TYR A 44 15.24 32.21 15.90
N GLY A 45 14.96 33.28 15.14
CA GLY A 45 15.83 33.82 14.09
C GLY A 45 17.08 34.60 14.50
N ILE A 46 17.33 34.91 15.77
CA ILE A 46 18.45 35.81 16.12
C ILE A 46 19.60 35.13 16.89
N LEU A 47 19.33 34.20 17.81
CA LEU A 47 20.40 33.69 18.72
C LEU A 47 20.86 32.26 18.45
N CYS A 48 20.04 31.42 17.84
CA CYS A 48 20.37 30.01 17.57
C CYS A 48 20.68 29.72 16.08
N SER A 49 20.63 30.78 15.26
CA SER A 49 20.57 30.72 13.80
C SER A 49 21.77 30.05 13.10
N PRO A 50 23.04 30.30 13.51
CA PRO A 50 24.17 29.84 12.69
C PRO A 50 24.56 28.37 12.89
N LEU A 51 24.16 27.71 13.99
CA LEU A 51 24.58 26.33 14.29
C LEU A 51 23.44 25.30 14.25
N LEU A 52 22.23 25.68 14.65
CA LEU A 52 21.11 24.73 14.79
C LEU A 52 20.26 24.56 13.52
N LEU A 53 20.13 25.59 12.68
CA LEU A 53 19.35 25.47 11.43
C LEU A 53 19.91 24.47 10.42
N PRO A 54 21.24 24.41 10.16
CA PRO A 54 21.78 23.44 9.21
C PRO A 54 21.56 21.99 9.68
N LEU A 55 21.74 21.75 10.99
CA LEU A 55 21.59 20.43 11.59
C LEU A 55 20.11 20.01 11.58
N MET A 56 19.19 20.91 11.96
CA MET A 56 17.76 20.64 11.93
C MET A 56 17.24 20.40 10.50
N GLY A 57 17.67 21.20 9.52
CA GLY A 57 17.23 21.05 8.14
C GLY A 57 17.63 19.69 7.52
N SER A 58 18.79 19.15 7.90
CA SER A 58 19.18 17.79 7.48
C SER A 58 18.31 16.69 8.11
N ILE A 59 17.93 16.84 9.37
CA ILE A 59 17.04 15.90 10.07
C ILE A 59 15.63 15.97 9.47
N GLU A 60 15.13 17.17 9.20
CA GLU A 60 13.84 17.38 8.52
C GLU A 60 13.81 16.71 7.14
N ALA A 61 14.86 16.91 6.33
CA ALA A 61 14.97 16.28 5.01
C ALA A 61 14.97 14.74 5.10
N MET A 62 15.69 14.15 6.06
CA MET A 62 15.66 12.71 6.31
C MET A 62 14.27 12.23 6.74
N GLY A 63 13.59 13.00 7.60
CA GLY A 63 12.22 12.71 8.04
C GLY A 63 11.25 12.67 6.86
N HIS A 64 11.29 13.68 5.99
CA HIS A 64 10.48 13.71 4.77
C HIS A 64 10.77 12.54 3.84
N ALA A 65 12.05 12.19 3.64
CA ALA A 65 12.44 11.06 2.81
C ALA A 65 11.95 9.72 3.38
N ALA A 66 12.01 9.53 4.70
CA ALA A 66 11.52 8.34 5.37
C ALA A 66 10.00 8.18 5.24
N ILE A 67 9.25 9.29 5.44
CA ILE A 67 7.79 9.32 5.27
C ILE A 67 7.40 8.99 3.81
N GLY A 68 8.07 9.59 2.83
CA GLY A 68 7.82 9.31 1.40
C GLY A 68 8.17 7.86 1.02
N THR A 69 9.23 7.30 1.59
CA THR A 69 9.59 5.89 1.40
C THR A 69 8.53 4.97 2.01
N ALA A 70 8.07 5.26 3.22
CA ALA A 70 7.02 4.49 3.88
C ALA A 70 5.72 4.48 3.04
N ASN A 71 5.31 5.64 2.52
CA ASN A 71 4.17 5.75 1.61
C ASN A 71 4.33 4.81 0.40
N THR A 72 5.47 4.89 -0.29
CA THR A 72 5.77 4.07 -1.48
C THR A 72 5.72 2.58 -1.18
N VAL A 73 6.28 2.13 -0.05
CA VAL A 73 6.32 0.71 0.34
C VAL A 73 4.92 0.20 0.68
N VAL A 74 4.11 0.99 1.41
CA VAL A 74 2.74 0.60 1.76
C VAL A 74 1.87 0.52 0.50
N ALA A 75 1.99 1.49 -0.41
CA ALA A 75 1.28 1.47 -1.69
C ALA A 75 1.64 0.23 -2.53
N ALA A 76 2.94 -0.07 -2.67
CA ALA A 76 3.40 -1.26 -3.39
C ALA A 76 2.91 -2.57 -2.74
N THR A 77 2.78 -2.59 -1.41
CA THR A 77 2.24 -3.75 -0.68
C THR A 77 0.75 -3.93 -0.98
N SER A 78 -0.03 -2.83 -0.97
CA SER A 78 -1.45 -2.84 -1.35
C SER A 78 -1.64 -3.41 -2.76
N GLU A 79 -0.89 -2.88 -3.74
CA GLU A 79 -0.93 -3.35 -5.13
C GLU A 79 -0.58 -4.83 -5.27
N SER A 80 0.46 -5.28 -4.54
CA SER A 80 0.88 -6.69 -4.55
C SER A 80 -0.21 -7.62 -4.01
N ILE A 81 -0.93 -7.21 -2.95
CA ILE A 81 -2.03 -8.01 -2.39
C ILE A 81 -3.18 -8.14 -3.40
N VAL A 82 -3.52 -7.05 -4.10
CA VAL A 82 -4.53 -7.08 -5.16
C VAL A 82 -4.10 -8.02 -6.30
N ALA A 83 -2.86 -7.91 -6.76
CA ALA A 83 -2.33 -8.78 -7.81
C ALA A 83 -2.31 -10.27 -7.40
N MET A 84 -2.02 -10.56 -6.13
CA MET A 84 -2.12 -11.92 -5.60
C MET A 84 -3.57 -12.42 -5.61
N ALA A 85 -4.53 -11.59 -5.19
CA ALA A 85 -5.95 -11.94 -5.23
C ALA A 85 -6.41 -12.26 -6.67
N ASP A 86 -6.03 -11.42 -7.63
CA ASP A 86 -6.33 -11.65 -9.06
C ASP A 86 -5.73 -12.98 -9.57
N THR A 87 -4.53 -13.32 -9.11
CA THR A 87 -3.88 -14.59 -9.47
C THR A 87 -4.65 -15.78 -8.92
N TYR A 88 -5.12 -15.73 -7.68
CA TYR A 88 -5.94 -16.79 -7.10
C TYR A 88 -7.26 -16.98 -7.85
N ASP A 89 -7.98 -15.88 -8.12
CA ASP A 89 -9.24 -15.90 -8.87
C ASP A 89 -9.04 -16.50 -10.28
N ALA A 90 -7.93 -16.15 -10.94
CA ALA A 90 -7.61 -16.67 -12.27
C ALA A 90 -7.31 -18.18 -12.27
N VAL A 91 -6.55 -18.66 -11.28
CA VAL A 91 -6.22 -20.08 -11.16
C VAL A 91 -7.49 -20.88 -10.82
N ASP A 92 -8.33 -20.37 -9.92
CA ASP A 92 -9.57 -21.04 -9.53
C ASP A 92 -10.54 -21.17 -10.71
N GLY A 93 -10.74 -20.09 -11.47
CA GLY A 93 -11.56 -20.12 -12.69
C GLY A 93 -11.01 -21.05 -13.77
N ALA A 94 -9.68 -21.14 -13.91
CA ALA A 94 -9.06 -22.06 -14.86
C ALA A 94 -9.28 -23.54 -14.46
N VAL A 95 -9.17 -23.85 -13.16
CA VAL A 95 -9.42 -25.19 -12.62
C VAL A 95 -10.89 -25.57 -12.75
N ASP A 96 -11.82 -24.68 -12.37
CA ASP A 96 -13.26 -24.92 -12.49
C ASP A 96 -13.68 -25.15 -13.94
N GLY A 97 -13.16 -24.34 -14.87
CA GLY A 97 -13.38 -24.52 -16.30
C GLY A 97 -12.83 -25.84 -16.84
N ALA A 98 -11.67 -26.30 -16.35
CA ALA A 98 -11.10 -27.59 -16.74
C ALA A 98 -11.94 -28.77 -16.23
N ILE A 99 -12.39 -28.72 -14.97
CA ILE A 99 -13.25 -29.75 -14.37
C ILE A 99 -14.59 -29.81 -15.09
N SER A 100 -15.22 -28.65 -15.35
CA SER A 100 -16.50 -28.57 -16.07
C SER A 100 -16.43 -29.23 -17.45
N LYS A 101 -15.35 -29.00 -18.21
CA LYS A 101 -15.12 -29.65 -19.51
C LYS A 101 -14.96 -31.16 -19.40
N ILE A 102 -14.31 -31.66 -18.35
CA ILE A 102 -14.16 -33.10 -18.10
C ILE A 102 -15.52 -33.72 -17.78
N LEU A 103 -16.33 -33.07 -16.94
CA LEU A 103 -17.68 -33.53 -16.59
C LEU A 103 -18.61 -33.58 -17.81
N GLU A 104 -18.57 -32.56 -18.68
CA GLU A 104 -19.36 -32.53 -19.91
C GLU A 104 -19.00 -33.69 -20.84
N LYS A 105 -17.69 -33.95 -21.04
CA LYS A 105 -17.22 -35.08 -21.87
C LYS A 105 -17.66 -36.43 -21.29
N LEU A 106 -17.52 -36.63 -19.98
CA LEU A 106 -17.94 -37.87 -19.32
C LEU A 106 -19.47 -38.05 -19.37
N GLY A 107 -20.23 -36.97 -19.26
CA GLY A 107 -21.70 -36.98 -19.41
C GLY A 107 -22.15 -37.34 -20.83
N SER A 108 -21.42 -36.88 -21.86
CA SER A 108 -21.71 -37.20 -23.27
C SER A 108 -21.41 -38.65 -23.68
N LEU A 109 -20.71 -39.41 -22.83
CA LEU A 109 -20.30 -40.81 -23.05
C LEU A 109 -21.29 -41.84 -22.47
N ARG A 110 -22.33 -41.40 -21.75
CA ARG A 110 -23.36 -42.25 -21.14
C ARG A 110 -24.69 -42.11 -21.86
#